data_AF-A0AAN7DWI4-F1
#
_entry.id   AF-A0AAN7DWI4-F1
#
_cell.length_a   1.000
_cell.length_b   1.000
_cell.length_c   1.000
_cell.angle_alpha   90.00
_cell.angle_beta   90.00
_cell.angle_gamma   90.00
#
_symmetry.space_group_name_H-M   'P 1'
#
loop_
_entity.id
_entity.type
_entity.pdbx_description
1 polymer ?
#
loop_
_entity_poly.entity_id
_entity_poly.type
_entity_poly.pdbx_seq_one_letter_code
_entity_poly.pdbx_strand_id
1 'polypeptide(L)'
;MINKKLCTCSGKEALDYFKDDPTLFDVYPTRYQEQMSHWPEQVVNIITKWLTGHNPSLVVADFGCGDARLAKNVKNKVFSLDLVTNDPSVIVCDMSKMPPFTRRDKLSQGSTQSP
;
A
#
# COMPACT_ATOMS: atom_id res chain seq x y z
N MET A 1 -0.94 19.24 7.73
CA MET A 1 -0.99 19.69 6.32
C MET A 1 -0.64 18.60 5.30
N ILE A 2 0.11 17.55 5.66
CA ILE A 2 0.52 16.47 4.72
C ILE A 2 -0.65 15.73 4.06
N ASN A 3 -1.65 15.23 4.81
CA ASN A 3 -2.80 14.53 4.20
C ASN A 3 -3.55 15.40 3.19
N LYS A 4 -3.79 16.68 3.51
CA LYS A 4 -4.50 17.58 2.61
C LYS A 4 -3.76 17.73 1.27
N LYS A 5 -2.43 17.86 1.32
CA LYS A 5 -1.60 17.93 0.10
C LYS A 5 -1.68 16.62 -0.70
N LEU A 6 -1.52 15.47 -0.04
CA LEU A 6 -1.56 14.16 -0.69
C LEU A 6 -2.92 13.82 -1.30
N CYS A 7 -4.02 14.30 -0.73
CA CYS A 7 -5.36 14.12 -1.30
C CYS A 7 -5.68 15.07 -2.47
N THR A 8 -4.84 16.07 -2.75
CA THR A 8 -5.13 17.12 -3.76
C THR A 8 -4.08 17.21 -4.86
N CYS A 9 -3.00 16.43 -4.79
CA CYS A 9 -1.97 16.37 -5.81
C CYS A 9 -1.98 15.03 -6.56
N SER A 10 -1.30 15.00 -7.71
CA SER A 10 -1.04 13.77 -8.46
C SER A 10 -0.05 12.85 -7.72
N GLY A 11 -0.03 11.56 -8.11
CA GLY A 11 0.94 10.61 -7.58
C GLY A 11 2.39 11.00 -7.87
N LYS A 12 2.66 11.66 -9.01
CA LYS A 12 3.98 12.20 -9.33
C LYS A 12 4.39 13.31 -8.37
N GLU A 13 3.50 14.27 -8.12
CA GLU A 13 3.77 15.37 -7.18
C GLU A 13 3.92 14.87 -5.75
N ALA A 14 3.17 13.82 -5.36
CA ALA A 14 3.36 13.17 -4.07
C ALA A 14 4.74 12.51 -3.98
N LEU A 15 5.16 11.78 -5.02
CA LEU A 15 6.49 11.15 -5.08
C LEU A 15 7.61 12.19 -4.98
N ASP A 16 7.53 13.25 -5.77
CA ASP A 16 8.53 14.32 -5.77
C ASP A 16 8.56 15.02 -4.40
N TYR A 17 7.39 15.26 -3.78
CA TYR A 17 7.31 15.84 -2.44
C TYR A 17 7.99 14.99 -1.35
N PHE A 18 7.87 13.67 -1.43
CA PHE A 18 8.59 12.82 -0.48
C PHE A 18 10.08 12.67 -0.79
N LYS A 19 10.50 12.79 -2.05
CA LYS A 19 11.93 12.82 -2.41
C LYS A 19 12.63 14.07 -1.88
N ASP A 20 11.93 15.21 -1.92
CA ASP A 20 12.45 16.49 -1.43
C ASP A 20 12.68 16.49 0.09
N ASP A 21 11.83 15.77 0.84
CA ASP A 21 11.98 15.59 2.28
C ASP A 21 11.72 14.12 2.68
N PRO A 22 12.78 13.28 2.67
CA PRO A 22 12.67 11.87 3.01
C PRO A 22 12.16 11.61 4.43
N THR A 23 12.28 12.58 5.35
CA THR A 23 11.77 12.40 6.73
C THR A 23 10.24 12.27 6.75
N LEU A 24 9.56 12.80 5.72
CA LEU A 24 8.11 12.66 5.57
C LEU A 24 7.66 11.22 5.35
N PHE A 25 8.54 10.34 4.87
CA PHE A 25 8.25 8.91 4.72
C PHE A 25 7.99 8.21 6.05
N ASP A 26 8.69 8.61 7.11
CA ASP A 26 8.51 8.02 8.45
C ASP A 26 7.40 8.73 9.23
N VAL A 27 7.27 10.04 9.01
CA VAL A 27 6.29 10.87 9.72
C VAL A 27 4.87 10.64 9.21
N TYR A 28 4.68 10.46 7.90
CA TYR A 28 3.34 10.33 7.31
C TYR A 28 2.58 9.09 7.80
N PRO A 29 3.13 7.85 7.74
CA PRO A 29 2.44 6.64 8.20
C PRO A 29 2.06 6.74 9.68
N THR A 30 2.96 7.26 10.52
CA THR A 30 2.72 7.44 11.95
C THR A 30 1.51 8.34 12.20
N ARG A 31 1.48 9.52 11.56
CA ARG A 31 0.35 10.46 11.69
C ARG A 31 -0.94 9.92 11.10
N TYR A 32 -0.85 9.16 10.01
CA TYR A 32 -2.01 8.52 9.40
C TYR A 32 -2.62 7.47 10.35
N GLN A 33 -1.80 6.62 10.97
CA GLN A 33 -2.25 5.63 11.96
C GLN A 33 -2.87 6.29 13.20
N GLU A 34 -2.25 7.38 13.70
CA GLU A 34 -2.82 8.17 14.80
C GLU A 34 -4.19 8.76 14.45
N GLN A 35 -4.40 9.22 13.21
CA GLN A 35 -5.71 9.73 12.80
C GLN A 35 -6.74 8.60 12.64
N MET A 36 -6.32 7.47 12.08
CA MET A 36 -7.18 6.29 11.91
C MET A 36 -7.57 5.64 13.24
N SER A 37 -6.77 5.77 14.30
CA SER A 37 -7.08 5.18 15.61
C SER A 37 -8.35 5.75 16.27
N HIS A 38 -8.77 6.95 15.84
CA HIS A 38 -9.98 7.60 16.33
C HIS A 38 -11.24 7.14 15.59
N TRP A 39 -11.10 6.34 14.53
CA TRP A 39 -12.25 5.83 13.80
C TRP A 39 -12.89 4.68 14.59
N PRO A 40 -14.23 4.58 14.60
CA PRO A 40 -14.93 3.52 15.32
C PRO A 40 -14.61 2.12 14.77
N GLU A 41 -14.24 2.03 13.49
CA GLU A 41 -13.80 0.81 12.84
C GLU A 41 -12.79 1.15 11.75
N GLN A 42 -11.74 0.34 11.60
CA GLN A 42 -10.75 0.55 10.56
C GLN A 42 -11.14 -0.24 9.30
N VAL A 43 -11.08 0.40 8.14
CA VAL A 43 -11.51 -0.20 6.86
C VAL A 43 -10.82 -1.54 6.58
N VAL A 44 -9.53 -1.65 6.91
CA VAL A 44 -8.78 -2.90 6.74
C VAL A 44 -9.39 -4.09 7.50
N ASN A 45 -10.01 -3.85 8.67
CA ASN A 45 -10.58 -4.91 9.50
C ASN A 45 -11.86 -5.42 8.86
N ILE A 46 -12.65 -4.51 8.28
CA ILE A 46 -13.85 -4.84 7.50
C ILE A 46 -13.47 -5.72 6.31
N ILE A 47 -12.43 -5.33 5.56
CA ILE A 47 -11.93 -6.10 4.40
C ILE A 47 -11.35 -7.45 4.84
N THR A 48 -10.58 -7.48 5.94
CA THR A 48 -10.05 -8.71 6.53
C THR A 48 -11.18 -9.67 6.91
N LYS A 49 -12.20 -9.18 7.59
CA LYS A 49 -13.40 -9.96 7.95
C LYS A 49 -14.12 -10.48 6.71
N TRP A 50 -14.23 -9.66 5.67
CA TRP A 50 -14.80 -10.09 4.40
C TRP A 50 -13.98 -11.24 3.79
N LEU A 51 -12.66 -11.07 3.62
CA LEU A 51 -11.80 -12.09 3.02
C LEU A 51 -11.78 -13.41 3.81
N THR A 52 -11.74 -13.33 5.14
CA THR A 52 -11.75 -14.51 6.01
C THR A 52 -13.06 -15.30 5.93
N GLY A 53 -14.18 -14.64 5.60
CA GLY A 53 -15.46 -15.29 5.32
C GLY A 53 -15.60 -15.85 3.90
N HIS A 54 -14.58 -15.69 3.04
CA HIS A 54 -14.61 -16.09 1.64
C HIS A 54 -13.51 -17.10 1.32
N ASN A 55 -13.44 -17.52 0.05
CA ASN A 55 -12.51 -18.56 -0.39
C ASN A 55 -11.04 -18.10 -0.20
N PRO A 56 -10.21 -18.84 0.55
CA PRO A 56 -8.80 -18.49 0.77
C PRO A 56 -7.94 -18.55 -0.50
N SER A 57 -8.44 -19.16 -1.57
CA SER A 57 -7.78 -19.24 -2.88
C SER A 57 -7.88 -17.95 -3.70
N LEU A 58 -8.68 -16.97 -3.25
CA LEU A 58 -8.72 -15.66 -3.89
C LEU A 58 -7.33 -15.01 -3.77
N VAL A 59 -6.84 -14.50 -4.89
CA VAL A 59 -5.61 -13.72 -4.98
C VAL A 59 -5.98 -12.25 -4.91
N VAL A 60 -5.36 -11.52 -3.99
CA VAL A 60 -5.68 -10.13 -3.68
C VAL A 60 -4.50 -9.24 -4.07
N ALA A 61 -4.78 -8.09 -4.67
CA ALA A 61 -3.82 -6.99 -4.80
C ALA A 61 -4.27 -5.85 -3.89
N ASP A 62 -3.38 -5.41 -2.99
CA ASP A 62 -3.62 -4.38 -1.99
C ASP A 62 -2.79 -3.14 -2.37
N PHE A 63 -3.46 -2.14 -2.95
CA PHE A 63 -2.83 -0.93 -3.49
C PHE A 63 -2.84 0.20 -2.46
N GLY A 64 -1.67 0.73 -2.13
CA GLY A 64 -1.51 1.64 -0.99
C GLY A 64 -1.55 0.87 0.33
N CYS A 65 -0.89 -0.29 0.36
CA CYS A 65 -0.98 -1.24 1.47
C CYS A 65 -0.29 -0.79 2.77
N GLY A 66 0.53 0.27 2.73
CA GLY A 66 1.30 0.79 3.87
C GLY A 66 2.20 -0.29 4.51
N ASP A 67 1.85 -0.67 5.74
CA ASP A 67 2.54 -1.66 6.56
C ASP A 67 2.11 -3.11 6.27
N ALA A 68 1.47 -3.37 5.13
CA ALA A 68 0.99 -4.68 4.69
C ALA A 68 0.06 -5.38 5.69
N ARG A 69 -0.69 -4.60 6.49
CA ARG A 69 -1.54 -5.15 7.55
C ARG A 69 -2.60 -6.12 7.03
N LEU A 70 -3.13 -5.93 5.83
CA LEU A 70 -4.08 -6.87 5.23
C LEU A 70 -3.44 -8.25 5.02
N ALA A 71 -2.28 -8.29 4.35
CA ALA A 71 -1.55 -9.53 4.06
C ALA A 71 -1.18 -10.31 5.33
N LYS A 72 -0.85 -9.60 6.41
CA LYS A 72 -0.49 -10.20 7.71
C LYS A 72 -1.66 -10.86 8.45
N ASN A 73 -2.90 -10.53 8.08
CA ASN A 73 -4.10 -10.94 8.83
C ASN A 73 -5.05 -11.87 8.05
N VAL A 74 -4.68 -12.29 6.83
CA VAL A 74 -5.50 -13.22 6.02
C VAL A 74 -4.67 -14.41 5.53
N LYS A 75 -5.35 -15.52 5.22
CA LYS A 75 -4.72 -16.71 4.62
C LYS A 75 -4.55 -16.60 3.10
N ASN A 76 -5.22 -15.63 2.48
CA ASN A 76 -5.16 -15.39 1.05
C ASN A 76 -3.75 -15.02 0.60
N LYS A 77 -3.43 -15.31 -0.67
CA LYS A 77 -2.25 -14.73 -1.30
C LYS A 77 -2.52 -13.25 -1.59
N VAL A 78 -1.86 -12.36 -0.86
CA VAL A 78 -1.97 -10.91 -1.02
C VAL A 78 -0.68 -10.36 -1.62
N PHE A 79 -0.79 -9.61 -2.71
CA PHE A 79 0.28 -8.77 -3.24
C PHE A 79 0.11 -7.38 -2.66
N SER A 80 0.99 -7.00 -1.74
CA SER A 80 1.00 -5.68 -1.11
C SER A 80 1.85 -4.73 -1.95
N LEU A 81 1.25 -3.63 -2.42
CA LEU A 81 1.88 -2.65 -3.29
C LEU A 81 1.76 -1.25 -2.69
N ASP A 82 2.87 -0.53 -2.58
CA ASP A 82 2.87 0.86 -2.12
C ASP A 82 3.90 1.70 -2.89
N LEU A 83 3.71 3.01 -2.90
CA LEU A 83 4.67 3.93 -3.49
C LEU A 83 5.96 3.96 -2.67
N VAL A 84 5.86 3.88 -1.34
CA VAL A 84 7.00 3.78 -0.40
C VAL A 84 6.60 3.00 0.86
N THR A 85 7.55 2.26 1.43
CA THR A 85 7.32 1.43 2.63
C THR A 85 8.64 1.08 3.33
N ASN A 86 8.54 0.76 4.62
CA ASN A 86 9.63 0.17 5.41
C ASN A 86 9.47 -1.37 5.56
N ASP A 87 8.40 -1.95 5.02
CA ASP A 87 8.15 -3.39 5.08
C ASP A 87 8.75 -4.11 3.86
N PRO A 88 9.72 -5.03 4.05
CA PRO A 88 10.40 -5.69 2.94
C PRO A 88 9.51 -6.66 2.14
N SER A 89 8.32 -6.99 2.64
CA SER A 89 7.34 -7.83 1.92
C SER A 89 6.51 -7.06 0.90
N VAL A 90 6.58 -5.72 0.92
CA VAL A 90 5.81 -4.84 0.03
C VAL A 90 6.56 -4.60 -1.28
N ILE A 91 5.81 -4.64 -2.37
CA ILE A 91 6.31 -4.32 -3.71
C ILE A 91 6.23 -2.81 -3.91
N VAL A 92 7.38 -2.15 -3.86
CA VAL A 92 7.50 -0.71 -4.11
C VAL A 92 7.21 -0.43 -5.59
N CYS A 93 6.12 0.31 -5.87
CA CYS A 93 5.76 0.66 -7.24
C CYS A 93 4.81 1.88 -7.33
N ASP A 94 4.82 2.53 -8.49
CA ASP A 94 3.78 3.49 -8.88
C ASP A 94 2.59 2.72 -9.46
N MET A 95 1.52 2.56 -8.67
CA MET A 95 0.32 1.81 -9.06
C MET A 95 -0.38 2.35 -10.31
N SER A 96 -0.20 3.64 -10.65
CA SER A 96 -0.77 4.23 -11.88
C SER A 96 -0.10 3.72 -13.16
N LYS A 97 1.10 3.15 -13.04
CA LYS A 97 1.89 2.60 -14.14
C LYS A 97 1.88 1.07 -14.17
N MET A 98 1.11 0.43 -13.27
CA MET A 98 1.04 -1.02 -13.26
C MET A 98 0.31 -1.52 -14.51
N PRO A 99 0.88 -2.49 -15.25
CA PRO A 99 0.12 -3.13 -16.33
C PRO A 99 -1.12 -3.83 -15.76
N PRO A 100 -2.18 -4.04 -16.57
CA PRO A 100 -3.35 -4.79 -16.15
C PRO A 100 -2.94 -6.14 -15.58
N PHE A 101 -3.50 -6.52 -14.42
CA PHE A 101 -3.27 -7.83 -13.81
C PHE A 101 -3.85 -8.94 -14.71
N THR A 102 -3.08 -9.38 -15.70
CA THR A 102 -3.44 -10.54 -16.51
C THR A 102 -3.12 -11.78 -15.70
N ARG A 103 -4.12 -12.65 -15.53
CA ARG A 103 -3.99 -13.94 -14.84
C ARG A 103 -3.04 -14.83 -15.65
N ARG A 104 -1.73 -14.73 -15.41
CA ARG A 104 -0.69 -15.75 -15.62
C ARG A 104 0.66 -15.20 -15.17
N ASP A 105 1.19 -15.87 -14.15
CA ASP A 105 2.59 -16.24 -14.00
C ASP A 105 3.60 -15.09 -14.06
N LYS A 106 4.04 -14.69 -12.87
CA LYS A 106 5.18 -13.80 -12.56
C LYS A 106 4.84 -12.31 -12.50
N LEU A 107 4.49 -11.85 -11.30
CA LEU A 107 5.24 -10.71 -10.75
C LEU A 107 6.69 -11.19 -10.55
N SER A 108 7.45 -11.28 -11.63
CA SER A 108 8.91 -11.39 -11.54
C SER A 108 9.40 -10.04 -11.07
N GLN A 109 9.94 -10.02 -9.85
CA GLN A 109 10.89 -9.05 -9.30
C GLN A 109 11.03 -7.78 -10.14
N GLY A 110 10.38 -6.71 -9.66
CA GLY A 110 10.59 -5.38 -10.18
C GLY A 110 12.09 -5.08 -10.22
N SER A 111 12.54 -4.74 -11.41
CA SER A 111 13.86 -4.22 -11.71
C SER A 111 14.27 -3.17 -10.69
N THR A 112 15.38 -3.42 -10.01
CA THR A 112 16.22 -2.37 -9.42
C THR A 112 16.51 -1.34 -10.50
N GLN A 113 15.90 -0.17 -10.38
CA GLN A 113 16.44 1.05 -10.97
C GLN A 113 16.68 2.05 -9.85
N SER A 114 17.95 2.06 -9.44
CA SER A 114 18.65 3.25 -8.97
C SER A 114 19.93 3.36 -9.83
N PRO A 115 20.52 4.55 -10.01
CA PRO A 115 20.17 5.86 -9.46
C PRO A 115 19.40 6.77 -10.43
#